data_AF-A0A925E5G0-F1
#
_entry.id   AF-A0A925E5G0-F1
#
_cell.length_a   1.000
_cell.length_b   1.000
_cell.length_c   1.000
_cell.angle_alpha   90.00
_cell.angle_beta   90.00
_cell.angle_gamma   90.00
#
_symmetry.space_group_name_H-M   'P 1'
#
loop_
_entity.id
_entity.type
_entity.pdbx_description
1 polymer ?
#
loop_
_entity_poly.entity_id
_entity_poly.type
_entity_poly.pdbx_seq_one_letter_code
_entity_poly.pdbx_strand_id
1 'polypeptide(L)'
;MKKIVLIALLVSLFTACGKSKTGKQIADEICECSKKANGLPTTDTTRSQAQKDCTAKASKAWNEVKDDTEKAAEYNKVIGMCADEQIKKSFGQ
;
A
#
# COMPACT_ATOMS: atom_id res chain seq x y z
N MET A 1 5.48 -2.66 53.89
CA MET A 1 6.63 -3.02 53.03
C MET A 1 6.21 -2.90 51.57
N LYS A 2 6.81 -1.94 50.84
CA LYS A 2 7.09 -1.89 49.38
C LYS A 2 6.08 -2.67 48.49
N LYS A 3 4.97 -2.14 47.99
CA LYS A 3 4.78 -1.00 47.03
C LYS A 3 5.81 -0.96 45.88
N ILE A 4 6.16 -2.11 45.34
CA ILE A 4 6.90 -2.25 44.08
C ILE A 4 6.30 -3.53 43.50
N VAL A 5 5.39 -3.46 42.53
CA VAL A 5 5.65 -3.70 41.11
C VAL A 5 4.26 -3.56 40.49
N LEU A 6 3.98 -2.52 39.71
CA LEU A 6 2.80 -2.45 38.82
C LEU A 6 2.78 -1.16 37.97
N ILE A 7 3.67 -0.21 38.25
CA ILE A 7 3.84 1.03 37.46
C ILE A 7 5.06 0.86 36.53
N ALA A 8 5.01 -0.07 35.58
CA ALA A 8 6.08 -0.19 34.58
C ALA A 8 5.64 -0.73 33.21
N LEU A 9 4.33 -0.87 32.97
CA LEU A 9 3.81 -1.41 31.70
C LEU A 9 2.98 -0.40 30.88
N LEU A 10 3.00 0.89 31.23
CA LEU A 10 2.26 1.94 30.51
C LEU A 10 3.15 2.84 29.63
N VAL A 11 4.43 2.51 29.45
CA VAL A 11 5.39 3.38 28.73
C VAL A 11 5.63 2.94 27.28
N SER A 12 4.97 1.90 26.76
CA SER A 12 5.14 1.50 25.35
C SER A 12 4.19 2.18 24.36
N LEU A 13 3.30 3.07 24.82
CA LEU A 13 2.46 3.89 23.94
C LEU A 13 3.11 5.23 23.58
N PHE A 14 4.43 5.26 23.47
CA PHE A 14 5.13 6.33 22.73
C PHE A 14 4.77 6.21 21.25
N THR A 15 3.59 6.75 20.93
CA THR A 15 3.38 7.71 19.85
C THR A 15 4.45 7.65 18.76
N ALA A 16 4.29 6.70 17.84
CA ALA A 16 4.80 6.85 16.49
C ALA A 16 4.00 7.99 15.82
N CYS A 17 4.24 9.22 16.26
CA CYS A 17 3.79 10.46 15.63
C CYS A 17 4.67 10.78 14.40
N GLY A 18 5.01 9.76 13.61
CA GLY A 18 5.26 9.96 12.20
C GLY A 18 3.90 9.79 11.53
N LYS A 19 3.45 10.76 10.72
CA LYS A 19 2.20 10.64 9.95
C LYS A 19 2.31 9.37 9.09
N SER A 20 1.85 8.23 9.61
CA SER A 20 1.83 6.98 8.88
C SER A 20 0.93 7.22 7.68
N LYS A 21 1.36 6.80 6.48
CA LYS A 21 0.55 6.98 5.28
C LYS A 21 -0.83 6.36 5.50
N THR A 22 -1.85 7.05 4.98
CA THR A 22 -3.21 6.52 4.89
C THR A 22 -3.23 5.32 3.93
N GLY A 23 -4.27 4.49 4.02
CA GLY A 23 -4.46 3.39 3.08
C GLY A 23 -4.56 3.91 1.65
N LYS A 24 -5.23 5.05 1.47
CA LYS A 24 -5.29 5.77 0.20
C LYS A 24 -3.91 6.13 -0.35
N GLN A 25 -3.07 6.80 0.43
CA GLN A 25 -1.74 7.23 -0.03
C GLN A 25 -0.86 6.04 -0.43
N ILE A 26 -0.95 4.94 0.32
CA ILE A 26 -0.23 3.70 0.00
C ILE A 26 -0.74 3.13 -1.32
N ALA A 27 -2.06 3.05 -1.52
CA ALA A 27 -2.65 2.56 -2.76
C ALA A 27 -2.35 3.44 -3.98
N ASP A 28 -2.36 4.77 -3.84
CA ASP A 28 -2.00 5.71 -4.90
C ASP A 28 -0.57 5.42 -5.41
N GLU A 29 0.37 5.15 -4.52
CA GLU A 29 1.75 4.81 -4.90
C GLU A 29 1.88 3.48 -5.65
N ILE A 30 1.04 2.50 -5.34
CA ILE A 30 0.98 1.22 -6.07
C ILE A 30 0.32 1.43 -7.43
N CYS A 31 -0.76 2.21 -7.48
CA CYS A 31 -1.47 2.55 -8.70
C CYS A 31 -0.54 3.26 -9.69
N GLU A 32 0.21 4.27 -9.25
CA GLU A 32 1.18 4.99 -10.07
C GLU A 32 2.32 4.09 -10.56
N CYS A 33 2.79 3.16 -9.72
CA CYS A 33 3.76 2.14 -10.14
C CYS A 33 3.20 1.30 -11.30
N SER A 34 2.00 0.76 -11.11
CA SER A 34 1.31 -0.10 -12.08
C SER A 34 1.05 0.65 -13.39
N LYS A 35 0.54 1.89 -13.33
CA LYS A 35 0.33 2.75 -14.51
C LYS A 35 1.62 2.98 -15.30
N LYS A 36 2.73 3.26 -14.61
CA LYS A 36 4.04 3.43 -15.26
C LYS A 36 4.53 2.15 -15.91
N ALA A 37 4.49 1.02 -15.19
CA ALA A 37 4.94 -0.26 -15.71
C ALA A 37 4.09 -0.73 -16.91
N ASN A 38 2.77 -0.56 -16.85
CA ASN A 38 1.86 -0.96 -17.93
C ASN A 38 1.84 0.02 -19.10
N GLY A 39 2.25 1.27 -18.88
CA GLY A 39 2.43 2.26 -19.93
C GLY A 39 3.69 2.04 -20.80
N LEU A 40 4.59 1.15 -20.40
CA LEU A 40 5.77 0.82 -21.19
C LEU A 40 5.39 0.05 -22.47
N PRO A 41 6.08 0.30 -23.60
CA PRO A 41 5.89 -0.48 -24.83
C PRO A 41 6.00 -1.99 -24.59
N THR A 42 5.27 -2.79 -25.36
CA THR A 42 5.35 -4.26 -25.27
C THR A 42 6.73 -4.80 -25.66
N THR A 43 7.50 -4.02 -26.42
CA THR A 43 8.88 -4.34 -26.83
C THR A 43 9.94 -3.87 -25.83
N ASP A 44 9.54 -3.15 -24.77
CA ASP A 44 10.47 -2.69 -23.74
C ASP A 44 10.88 -3.89 -22.87
N THR A 45 12.17 -4.20 -22.88
CA THR A 45 12.73 -5.35 -22.15
C THR A 45 12.65 -5.19 -20.63
N THR A 46 12.52 -3.95 -20.14
CA THR A 46 12.40 -3.65 -18.71
C THR A 46 10.97 -3.75 -18.19
N ARG A 47 9.97 -3.76 -19.08
CA ARG A 47 8.55 -3.78 -18.72
C ARG A 47 8.19 -4.92 -17.78
N SER A 48 8.61 -6.14 -18.09
CA SER A 48 8.29 -7.30 -17.25
C SER A 48 8.88 -7.16 -15.85
N GLN A 49 10.09 -6.60 -15.74
CA GLN A 49 10.71 -6.37 -14.44
C GLN A 49 9.98 -5.27 -13.66
N ALA A 50 9.62 -4.16 -14.31
CA ALA A 50 8.85 -3.09 -13.68
C ALA A 50 7.50 -3.59 -13.13
N GLN A 51 6.80 -4.47 -13.88
CA GLN A 51 5.55 -5.08 -13.41
C GLN A 51 5.76 -5.99 -12.18
N LYS A 52 6.84 -6.78 -12.16
CA LYS A 52 7.20 -7.61 -11.00
C LYS A 52 7.54 -6.76 -9.78
N ASP A 53 8.29 -5.68 -9.96
CA ASP A 53 8.66 -4.76 -8.88
C ASP A 53 7.42 -4.09 -8.28
N CYS A 54 6.49 -3.63 -9.12
CA CYS A 54 5.21 -3.08 -8.64
C CYS A 54 4.36 -4.12 -7.91
N THR A 55 4.36 -5.37 -8.37
CA THR A 55 3.65 -6.48 -7.69
C THR A 55 4.26 -6.76 -6.32
N ALA A 56 5.58 -6.80 -6.22
CA ALA A 56 6.28 -6.95 -4.94
C ALA A 56 5.98 -5.79 -3.99
N LYS A 57 5.96 -4.55 -4.51
CA LYS A 57 5.59 -3.36 -3.75
C LYS A 57 4.15 -3.44 -3.23
N ALA A 58 3.21 -3.90 -4.06
CA ALA A 58 1.81 -4.09 -3.69
C ALA A 58 1.65 -5.14 -2.56
N SER A 59 2.37 -6.26 -2.64
CA SER A 59 2.37 -7.28 -1.59
C SER A 59 2.92 -6.76 -0.26
N LYS A 60 3.98 -5.96 -0.30
CA LYS A 60 4.52 -5.30 0.90
C LYS A 60 3.51 -4.31 1.48
N ALA A 61 2.96 -3.43 0.64
CA ALA A 61 1.95 -2.46 1.01
C ALA A 61 0.72 -3.12 1.65
N TRP A 62 0.23 -4.22 1.08
CA TRP A 62 -0.88 -4.96 1.65
C TRP A 62 -0.57 -5.49 3.05
N ASN A 63 0.62 -6.05 3.27
CA ASN A 63 1.03 -6.49 4.61
C ASN A 63 1.14 -5.33 5.62
N GLU A 64 1.38 -4.10 5.18
CA GLU A 64 1.41 -2.91 6.03
C GLU A 64 0.00 -2.44 6.44
N VAL A 65 -1.04 -2.71 5.63
CA VAL A 65 -2.39 -2.17 5.86
C VAL A 65 -3.43 -3.22 6.28
N LYS A 66 -3.22 -4.51 5.99
CA LYS A 66 -4.25 -5.56 6.11
C LYS A 66 -4.87 -5.72 7.51
N ASP A 67 -4.11 -5.39 8.55
CA ASP A 67 -4.54 -5.55 9.95
C ASP A 67 -5.21 -4.27 10.50
N ASP A 68 -5.20 -3.17 9.73
CA ASP A 68 -5.90 -1.92 10.03
C ASP A 68 -7.13 -1.82 9.10
N THR A 69 -8.32 -2.01 9.66
CA THR A 69 -9.57 -2.12 8.87
C THR A 69 -9.85 -0.86 8.04
N GLU A 70 -9.58 0.33 8.59
CA GLU A 70 -9.82 1.60 7.89
C GLU A 70 -8.82 1.75 6.74
N LYS A 71 -7.52 1.54 7.00
CA LYS A 71 -6.49 1.59 5.95
C LYS A 71 -6.69 0.52 4.88
N ALA A 72 -7.04 -0.70 5.26
CA ALA A 72 -7.31 -1.78 4.31
C ALA A 72 -8.50 -1.43 3.40
N ALA A 73 -9.58 -0.86 3.96
CA ALA A 73 -10.74 -0.44 3.18
C ALA A 73 -10.39 0.68 2.18
N GLU A 74 -9.68 1.73 2.63
CA GLU A 74 -9.21 2.79 1.74
C GLU A 74 -8.29 2.25 0.65
N TYR A 75 -7.32 1.41 1.03
CA TYR A 75 -6.37 0.80 0.11
C TYR A 75 -7.10 -0.01 -0.98
N ASN A 76 -7.97 -0.92 -0.57
CA ASN A 76 -8.72 -1.78 -1.50
C ASN A 76 -9.63 -0.98 -2.43
N LYS A 77 -10.30 0.06 -1.92
CA LYS A 77 -11.12 0.95 -2.75
C LYS A 77 -10.30 1.60 -3.86
N VAL A 78 -9.14 2.17 -3.52
CA VAL A 78 -8.30 2.89 -4.49
C VAL A 78 -7.64 1.93 -5.49
N ILE A 79 -7.13 0.78 -5.02
CA ILE A 79 -6.57 -0.24 -5.91
C ILE A 79 -7.64 -0.77 -6.88
N GLY A 80 -8.85 -1.04 -6.40
CA GLY A 80 -9.96 -1.50 -7.24
C GLY A 80 -10.31 -0.48 -8.32
N MET A 81 -10.48 0.80 -7.95
CA MET A 81 -10.73 1.88 -8.91
C MET A 81 -9.60 2.02 -9.94
N CYS A 82 -8.34 1.90 -9.50
CA CYS A 82 -7.19 1.98 -10.39
C CYS A 82 -7.14 0.81 -11.38
N ALA A 83 -7.47 -0.41 -10.94
CA ALA A 83 -7.54 -1.58 -11.80
C ALA A 83 -8.63 -1.40 -12.86
N ASP A 84 -9.83 -0.96 -12.46
CA ASP A 84 -10.93 -0.66 -13.37
C ASP A 84 -10.55 0.39 -14.43
N GLU A 85 -9.89 1.48 -14.02
CA GLU A 85 -9.41 2.53 -14.94
C GLU A 85 -8.42 1.96 -15.97
N GLN A 86 -7.45 1.16 -15.52
CA GLN A 86 -6.45 0.56 -16.40
C GLN A 86 -7.05 -0.47 -17.37
N ILE A 87 -8.03 -1.26 -16.92
CA ILE A 87 -8.78 -2.19 -17.77
C ILE A 87 -9.53 -1.40 -18.84
N LYS A 88 -10.35 -0.41 -18.45
CA LYS A 88 -11.09 0.42 -19.41
C LYS A 88 -10.18 1.07 -20.45
N LYS A 89 -9.06 1.63 -20.02
CA LYS A 89 -8.06 2.23 -20.91
C LYS A 89 -7.43 1.20 -21.86
N SER A 90 -7.21 -0.04 -21.41
CA SER A 90 -6.62 -1.09 -22.23
C SER A 90 -7.59 -1.65 -23.28
N PHE A 91 -8.90 -1.63 -23.00
CA PHE A 91 -9.93 -2.18 -23.87
C PHE A 91 -10.80 -1.13 -24.57
N GLY A 92 -10.51 0.17 -24.39
CA GLY A 92 -11.22 1.27 -25.05
C GLY A 92 -12.68 1.42 -24.62
N GLN A 93 -13.00 1.07 -23.37
CA GLN A 93 -14.35 1.14 -22.78
C GLN A 93 -14.60 2.43 -22.02
#